data_AF-W8Q126-F1
#
_entry.id   AF-W8Q126-F1
#
_cell.length_a   1.000
_cell.length_b   1.000
_cell.length_c   1.000
_cell.angle_alpha   90.00
_cell.angle_beta   90.00
_cell.angle_gamma   90.00
#
_symmetry.space_group_name_H-M   'P 1'
#
loop_
_entity.id
_entity.type
_entity.pdbx_description
1 polymer ?
#
loop_
_entity_poly.entity_id
_entity_poly.type
_entity_poly.pdbx_seq_one_letter_code
_entity_poly.pdbx_strand_id
1 'polypeptide(L)'
;INIWCAAGKGTFGTAELLHRIEAVGLLKIISHRRLVVPQLGATGVSAHQVREASGFHVFYGPVRATDIPAYMHARMKATPEMRRITFTLAERAVLVPVDIVGNLKHALFAAACLILLSGFGTDLYSLDRVAQFGLTNGVLCLVATLCGAALPALLLPWLPGQAFSVKGAIAGLLPMAALVLLWQTHPTILRNWLSLVGWLLLFPAVTSFIGMNFTGSSTYTSLSGVKKEMR
;
A
#
# COMPACT_ATOMS: atom_id res chain seq x y z
N ILE A 1 -4.21 0.92 12.51
CA ILE A 1 -5.00 0.33 11.40
C ILE A 1 -5.99 1.38 10.92
N ASN A 2 -6.23 1.53 9.60
CA ASN A 2 -7.24 2.48 9.10
C ASN A 2 -8.67 1.91 9.23
N ILE A 3 -9.69 2.75 9.05
CA ILE A 3 -11.09 2.38 9.32
C ILE A 3 -11.60 1.28 8.37
N TRP A 4 -11.31 1.34 7.07
CA TRP A 4 -11.82 0.35 6.12
C TRP A 4 -11.15 -1.02 6.27
N CYS A 5 -9.85 -1.06 6.55
CA CYS A 5 -9.15 -2.29 6.91
C CYS A 5 -9.67 -2.85 8.23
N ALA A 6 -9.93 -1.99 9.22
CA ALA A 6 -10.46 -2.42 10.50
C ALA A 6 -11.88 -3.00 10.34
N ALA A 7 -12.70 -2.39 9.48
CA ALA A 7 -14.04 -2.88 9.14
C ALA A 7 -13.99 -4.22 8.41
N GLY A 8 -13.12 -4.34 7.39
CA GLY A 8 -12.93 -5.60 6.68
C GLY A 8 -12.37 -6.74 7.55
N LYS A 9 -11.59 -6.41 8.60
CA LYS A 9 -11.05 -7.38 9.57
C LYS A 9 -11.96 -7.62 10.78
N GLY A 10 -13.12 -6.97 10.86
CA GLY A 10 -14.07 -7.11 11.98
C GLY A 10 -13.68 -6.37 13.27
N THR A 11 -12.48 -5.77 13.35
CA THR A 11 -12.03 -4.96 14.49
C THR A 11 -12.73 -3.60 14.59
N PHE A 12 -13.42 -3.16 13.54
CA PHE A 12 -14.35 -2.04 13.57
C PHE A 12 -15.70 -2.54 13.03
N GLY A 13 -16.58 -2.99 13.93
CA GLY A 13 -17.86 -3.56 13.51
C GLY A 13 -18.97 -3.43 14.53
N THR A 14 -20.13 -4.02 14.22
CA THR A 14 -21.34 -3.93 15.06
C THR A 14 -21.07 -4.25 16.53
N ALA A 15 -20.42 -5.39 16.80
CA ALA A 15 -20.16 -5.85 18.16
C ALA A 15 -19.24 -4.88 18.93
N GLU A 16 -18.16 -4.42 18.30
CA GLU A 16 -17.25 -3.43 18.89
C GLU A 16 -17.97 -2.11 19.17
N LEU A 17 -18.79 -1.63 18.23
CA LEU A 17 -19.55 -0.40 18.41
C LEU A 17 -20.54 -0.50 19.57
N LEU A 18 -21.27 -1.62 19.69
CA LEU A 18 -22.19 -1.88 20.80
C LEU A 18 -21.46 -1.93 22.14
N HIS A 19 -20.33 -2.64 22.19
CA HIS A 19 -19.49 -2.71 23.38
C HIS A 19 -19.01 -1.32 23.80
N ARG A 20 -18.60 -0.46 22.85
CA ARG A 20 -18.18 0.92 23.15
C ARG A 20 -19.31 1.79 23.65
N ILE A 21 -20.53 1.68 23.09
CA ILE A 21 -21.71 2.41 23.56
C ILE A 21 -22.00 2.09 25.04
N GLU A 22 -21.92 0.81 25.41
CA GLU A 22 -22.15 0.34 26.78
C GLU A 22 -21.01 0.76 27.71
N ALA A 23 -19.76 0.53 27.31
CA ALA A 23 -18.58 0.81 28.12
C ALA A 23 -18.46 2.29 28.51
N VAL A 24 -18.84 3.21 27.61
CA VAL A 24 -18.85 4.66 27.91
C VAL A 24 -20.16 5.13 28.55
N GLY A 25 -21.13 4.22 28.74
CA GLY A 25 -22.44 4.55 29.30
C GLY A 25 -23.17 5.62 28.51
N LEU A 26 -23.08 5.60 27.17
CA LEU A 26 -23.48 6.72 26.32
C LEU A 26 -24.94 7.17 26.53
N LEU A 27 -25.83 6.21 26.84
CA LEU A 27 -27.23 6.46 27.17
C LEU A 27 -27.43 7.37 28.39
N LYS A 28 -26.43 7.50 29.27
CA LYS A 28 -26.46 8.36 30.45
C LYS A 28 -25.99 9.79 30.15
N ILE A 29 -25.36 10.02 29.00
CA ILE A 29 -24.68 11.28 28.66
C ILE A 29 -25.50 12.11 27.68
N ILE A 30 -26.21 11.47 26.74
CA ILE A 30 -26.95 12.15 25.68
C ILE A 30 -28.43 11.73 25.68
N SER A 31 -29.32 12.70 25.42
CA SER A 31 -30.77 12.47 25.36
C SER A 31 -31.26 11.89 24.03
N HIS A 32 -30.47 12.02 22.96
CA HIS A 32 -30.82 11.52 21.64
C HIS A 32 -30.16 10.17 21.33
N ARG A 33 -30.76 9.40 20.43
CA ARG A 33 -30.25 8.09 20.00
C ARG A 33 -29.70 8.10 18.58
N ARG A 34 -28.76 9.00 18.29
CA ARG A 34 -28.14 9.15 16.96
C ARG A 34 -26.63 9.00 17.08
N LEU A 35 -26.05 8.17 16.24
CA LEU A 35 -24.61 7.94 16.14
C LEU A 35 -24.15 8.23 14.73
N VAL A 36 -23.11 9.06 14.59
CA VAL A 36 -22.44 9.25 13.30
C VAL A 36 -21.23 8.32 13.26
N VAL A 37 -21.17 7.45 12.27
CA VAL A 37 -20.05 6.55 12.03
C VAL A 37 -19.35 6.90 10.72
N PRO A 38 -18.03 6.65 10.57
CA PRO A 38 -17.33 6.94 9.33
C PRO A 38 -17.89 6.12 8.16
N GLN A 39 -18.02 6.74 6.99
CA GLN A 39 -18.59 6.08 5.81
C GLN A 39 -17.83 4.82 5.40
N LEU A 40 -16.50 4.85 5.48
CA LEU A 40 -15.64 3.73 5.10
C LEU A 40 -15.69 2.56 6.09
N GLY A 41 -16.42 2.69 7.20
CA GLY A 41 -16.72 1.61 8.14
C GLY A 41 -18.00 0.83 7.82
N ALA A 42 -18.73 1.20 6.76
CA ALA A 42 -20.04 0.61 6.43
C ALA A 42 -20.00 -0.89 6.14
N THR A 43 -18.86 -1.45 5.74
CA THR A 43 -18.70 -2.90 5.53
C THR A 43 -18.61 -3.70 6.83
N GLY A 44 -18.29 -3.06 7.97
CA GLY A 44 -18.16 -3.72 9.27
C GLY A 44 -19.32 -3.45 10.23
N VAL A 45 -20.01 -2.32 10.09
CA VAL A 45 -21.10 -1.91 10.99
C VAL A 45 -22.46 -2.14 10.33
N SER A 46 -23.30 -2.97 10.93
CA SER A 46 -24.70 -3.16 10.51
C SER A 46 -25.61 -2.20 11.27
N ALA A 47 -26.03 -1.13 10.61
CA ALA A 47 -26.89 -0.10 11.22
C ALA A 47 -28.19 -0.66 11.80
N HIS A 48 -28.78 -1.68 11.16
CA HIS A 48 -29.99 -2.35 11.64
C HIS A 48 -29.74 -3.08 12.95
N GLN A 49 -28.68 -3.90 13.01
CA GLN A 49 -28.34 -4.65 14.22
C GLN A 49 -27.96 -3.73 15.38
N VAL A 50 -27.26 -2.62 15.11
CA VAL A 50 -26.97 -1.61 16.14
C VAL A 50 -28.27 -1.03 16.70
N ARG A 51 -29.24 -0.71 15.84
CA ARG A 51 -30.55 -0.18 16.25
C ARG A 51 -31.33 -1.20 17.07
N GLU A 52 -31.39 -2.45 16.64
CA GLU A 52 -32.09 -3.52 17.37
C GLU A 52 -31.50 -3.74 18.77
N ALA A 53 -30.18 -3.79 18.87
CA ALA A 53 -29.51 -4.10 20.13
C ALA A 53 -29.42 -2.90 21.10
N SER A 54 -29.29 -1.67 20.61
CA SER A 54 -29.03 -0.49 21.46
C SER A 54 -30.06 0.63 21.35
N GLY A 55 -30.96 0.56 20.37
CA GLY A 55 -31.87 1.65 20.03
C GLY A 55 -31.20 2.86 19.35
N PHE A 56 -29.89 2.85 19.13
CA PHE A 56 -29.20 3.93 18.41
C PHE A 56 -29.39 3.82 16.91
N HIS A 57 -29.74 4.94 16.30
CA HIS A 57 -29.77 5.11 14.85
C HIS A 57 -28.37 5.49 14.35
N VAL A 58 -27.79 4.63 13.53
CA VAL A 58 -26.50 4.87 12.88
C VAL A 58 -26.70 5.68 11.60
N PHE A 59 -25.99 6.80 11.51
CA PHE A 59 -25.87 7.66 10.35
C PHE A 59 -24.45 7.56 9.81
N TYR A 60 -24.30 7.25 8.54
CA TYR A 60 -22.99 7.29 7.89
C TYR A 60 -22.63 8.75 7.60
N GLY A 61 -21.57 9.20 8.27
CA GLY A 61 -20.98 10.52 8.10
C GLY A 61 -20.17 10.63 6.80
N PRO A 62 -19.44 11.75 6.62
CA PRO A 62 -18.55 11.93 5.48
C PRO A 62 -17.34 10.99 5.54
N VAL A 63 -16.64 10.88 4.41
CA VAL A 63 -15.37 10.17 4.31
C VAL A 63 -14.26 10.89 5.08
N ARG A 64 -14.21 12.23 5.00
CA ARG A 64 -13.20 13.06 5.68
C ARG A 64 -13.78 13.64 6.97
N ALA A 65 -13.00 13.57 8.05
CA ALA A 65 -13.41 14.14 9.33
C ALA A 65 -13.58 15.67 9.27
N THR A 66 -12.84 16.35 8.38
CA THR A 66 -12.95 17.80 8.15
C THR A 66 -14.32 18.24 7.67
N ASP A 67 -15.09 17.33 7.06
CA ASP A 67 -16.40 17.64 6.50
C ASP A 67 -17.53 17.49 7.53
N ILE A 68 -17.22 17.01 8.75
CA ILE A 68 -18.20 16.79 9.82
C ILE A 68 -18.99 18.07 10.15
N PRO A 69 -18.38 19.26 10.32
CA PRO A 69 -19.16 20.48 10.60
C PRO A 69 -20.19 20.79 9.51
N ALA A 70 -19.78 20.77 8.24
CA ALA A 70 -20.66 21.01 7.11
C ALA A 70 -21.78 19.95 7.01
N TYR A 71 -21.45 18.68 7.24
CA TYR A 71 -22.42 17.58 7.32
C TYR A 71 -23.46 17.81 8.42
N MET A 72 -23.04 18.29 9.59
CA MET A 72 -23.94 18.60 10.71
C MET A 72 -24.86 19.80 10.39
N HIS A 73 -24.32 20.87 9.78
CA HIS A 73 -25.12 22.00 9.31
C HIS A 73 -26.14 21.59 8.23
N ALA A 74 -25.80 20.62 7.38
CA ALA A 74 -26.70 20.02 6.40
C ALA A 74 -27.71 19.01 7.00
N ARG A 75 -27.91 19.01 8.32
CA ARG A 75 -28.80 18.07 9.05
C ARG A 75 -28.44 16.60 8.81
N MET A 76 -27.15 16.28 8.82
CA MET A 76 -26.61 14.93 8.63
C MET A 76 -26.91 14.34 7.24
N LYS A 77 -27.02 15.20 6.21
CA LYS A 77 -27.12 14.79 4.80
C LYS A 77 -25.76 14.99 4.12
N ALA A 78 -25.04 13.89 3.89
CA ALA A 78 -23.76 13.93 3.18
C ALA A 78 -23.98 14.21 1.69
N THR A 79 -23.29 15.22 1.16
CA THR A 79 -23.27 15.54 -0.28
C THR A 79 -22.52 14.46 -1.07
N PRO A 80 -22.66 14.40 -2.41
CA PRO A 80 -21.91 13.45 -3.24
C PRO A 80 -20.39 13.56 -3.07
N GLU A 81 -19.86 14.77 -2.85
CA GLU A 81 -18.43 15.04 -2.68
C GLU A 81 -17.91 14.46 -1.37
N MET A 82 -18.65 14.65 -0.27
CA MET A 82 -18.34 14.07 1.04
C MET A 82 -18.26 12.54 1.04
N ARG A 83 -18.87 11.90 0.04
CA ARG A 83 -18.92 10.44 -0.12
C ARG A 83 -17.80 9.85 -0.96
N ARG A 84 -16.96 10.68 -1.60
CA ARG A 84 -15.95 10.24 -2.57
C ARG A 84 -14.53 10.42 -2.03
N ILE A 85 -13.70 9.39 -2.24
CA ILE A 85 -12.24 9.53 -2.19
C ILE A 85 -11.78 9.98 -3.57
N THR A 86 -11.03 11.08 -3.61
CA THR A 86 -10.47 11.66 -4.84
C THR A 86 -9.26 10.91 -5.38
N PHE A 87 -8.55 10.18 -4.51
CA PHE A 87 -7.33 9.43 -4.79
C PHE A 87 -6.28 10.24 -5.57
N THR A 88 -6.08 11.49 -5.15
CA THR A 88 -5.13 12.43 -5.75
C THR A 88 -3.69 11.95 -5.60
N LEU A 89 -2.74 12.57 -6.31
CA LEU A 89 -1.31 12.24 -6.19
C LEU A 89 -0.83 12.32 -4.73
N ALA A 90 -1.24 13.36 -4.00
CA ALA A 90 -0.90 13.54 -2.59
C ALA A 90 -1.47 12.41 -1.71
N GLU A 91 -2.72 12.01 -1.94
CA GLU A 91 -3.36 10.90 -1.23
C GLU A 91 -2.67 9.56 -1.50
N ARG A 92 -2.20 9.33 -2.73
CA ARG A 92 -1.41 8.14 -3.08
C ARG A 92 -0.02 8.18 -2.47
N ALA A 93 0.63 9.35 -2.44
CA ALA A 93 1.96 9.53 -1.87
C ALA A 93 1.99 9.19 -0.37
N VAL A 94 0.92 9.47 0.38
CA VAL A 94 0.79 9.09 1.80
C VAL A 94 0.84 7.58 2.02
N LEU A 95 0.51 6.77 1.01
CA LEU A 95 0.55 5.31 1.10
C LEU A 95 1.96 4.74 0.89
N VAL A 96 2.86 5.48 0.22
CA VAL A 96 4.21 5.02 -0.13
C VAL A 96 5.04 4.64 1.11
N PRO A 97 5.09 5.45 2.20
CA PRO A 97 5.85 5.07 3.39
C PRO A 97 5.36 3.77 4.04
N VAL A 98 4.04 3.54 4.05
CA VAL A 98 3.45 2.32 4.64
C VAL A 98 3.88 1.09 3.84
N ASP A 99 3.89 1.20 2.51
CA ASP A 99 4.31 0.12 1.62
C ASP A 99 5.84 -0.13 1.71
N ILE A 100 6.64 0.93 1.82
CA ILE A 100 8.09 0.82 2.06
C ILE A 100 8.36 0.06 3.36
N VAL A 101 7.75 0.47 4.48
CA VAL A 101 7.96 -0.20 5.78
C VAL A 101 7.48 -1.65 5.74
N GLY A 102 6.36 -1.93 5.07
CA GLY A 102 5.84 -3.29 4.89
C GLY A 102 6.80 -4.22 4.14
N ASN A 103 7.51 -3.69 3.13
CA ASN A 103 8.44 -4.45 2.31
C ASN A 103 9.90 -4.40 2.82
N LEU A 104 10.25 -3.47 3.71
CA LEU A 104 11.63 -3.20 4.15
C LEU A 104 12.32 -4.45 4.72
N LYS A 105 11.62 -5.25 5.53
CA LYS A 105 12.20 -6.48 6.11
C LYS A 105 12.60 -7.50 5.02
N HIS A 106 11.78 -7.63 3.99
CA HIS A 106 12.05 -8.54 2.88
C HIS A 106 13.17 -7.98 1.99
N ALA A 107 13.19 -6.67 1.78
CA ALA A 107 14.22 -5.98 1.03
C ALA A 107 15.59 -6.07 1.71
N LEU A 108 15.66 -5.86 3.03
CA LEU A 108 16.90 -6.01 3.80
C LEU A 108 17.40 -7.46 3.78
N PHE A 109 16.49 -8.43 3.93
CA PHE A 109 16.84 -9.85 3.81
C PHE A 109 17.37 -10.19 2.41
N ALA A 110 16.67 -9.77 1.36
CA ALA A 110 17.10 -9.97 -0.03
C ALA A 110 18.44 -9.27 -0.33
N ALA A 111 18.64 -8.05 0.17
CA ALA A 111 19.89 -7.31 0.03
C ALA A 111 21.04 -8.05 0.73
N ALA A 112 20.83 -8.55 1.96
CA ALA A 112 21.83 -9.35 2.67
C ALA A 112 22.18 -10.62 1.89
N CYS A 113 21.18 -11.33 1.35
CA CYS A 113 21.41 -12.49 0.50
C CYS A 113 22.22 -12.12 -0.75
N LEU A 114 21.88 -11.02 -1.44
CA LEU A 114 22.60 -10.57 -2.65
C LEU A 114 24.04 -10.12 -2.35
N ILE A 115 24.27 -9.49 -1.19
CA ILE A 115 25.61 -9.17 -0.71
C ILE A 115 26.41 -10.46 -0.54
N LEU A 116 25.88 -11.44 0.19
CA LEU A 116 26.57 -12.71 0.42
C LEU A 116 26.81 -13.49 -0.88
N LEU A 117 25.81 -13.50 -1.78
CA LEU A 117 25.90 -14.18 -3.06
C LEU A 117 26.92 -13.56 -4.01
N SER A 118 27.24 -12.28 -3.86
CA SER A 118 28.24 -11.60 -4.70
C SER A 118 29.65 -12.19 -4.57
N GLY A 119 29.93 -12.93 -3.49
CA GLY A 119 31.20 -13.63 -3.29
C GLY A 119 31.39 -14.83 -4.23
N PHE A 120 30.30 -15.40 -4.74
CA PHE A 120 30.36 -16.57 -5.62
C PHE A 120 30.98 -16.24 -6.99
N GLY A 121 31.83 -17.14 -7.49
CA GLY A 121 32.51 -16.97 -8.76
C GLY A 121 33.28 -18.22 -9.19
N THR A 122 34.21 -18.05 -10.12
CA THR A 122 35.05 -19.14 -10.67
C THR A 122 35.84 -19.88 -9.59
N ASP A 123 36.26 -19.16 -8.55
CA ASP A 123 37.09 -19.68 -7.46
C ASP A 123 36.23 -20.11 -6.25
N LEU A 124 34.99 -20.54 -6.50
CA LEU A 124 33.92 -20.81 -5.52
C LEU A 124 33.48 -19.56 -4.74
N TYR A 125 34.31 -19.01 -3.85
CA TYR A 125 33.96 -17.87 -2.99
C TYR A 125 35.15 -16.95 -2.69
N SER A 126 34.95 -15.63 -2.79
CA SER A 126 35.97 -14.63 -2.45
C SER A 126 35.34 -13.48 -1.66
N LEU A 127 35.96 -13.12 -0.53
CA LEU A 127 35.57 -11.99 0.29
C LEU A 127 35.84 -10.64 -0.40
N ASP A 128 36.86 -10.57 -1.25
CA ASP A 128 37.17 -9.36 -2.02
C ASP A 128 36.04 -9.01 -2.99
N ARG A 129 35.42 -10.03 -3.61
CA ARG A 129 34.23 -9.85 -4.46
C ARG A 129 33.03 -9.33 -3.66
N VAL A 130 32.85 -9.81 -2.44
CA VAL A 130 31.80 -9.31 -1.53
C VAL A 130 32.04 -7.86 -1.18
N ALA A 131 33.27 -7.49 -0.83
CA ALA A 131 33.63 -6.11 -0.52
C ALA A 131 33.44 -5.17 -1.72
N GLN A 132 33.79 -5.64 -2.93
CA GLN A 132 33.76 -4.82 -4.14
C GLN A 132 32.35 -4.66 -4.75
N PHE A 133 31.57 -5.74 -4.84
CA PHE A 133 30.27 -5.74 -5.54
C PHE A 133 29.07 -5.98 -4.63
N GLY A 134 29.29 -6.50 -3.42
CA GLY A 134 28.21 -6.81 -2.49
C GLY A 134 27.43 -5.56 -2.12
N LEU A 135 28.11 -4.49 -1.72
CA LEU A 135 27.46 -3.22 -1.37
C LEU A 135 26.60 -2.69 -2.52
N THR A 136 27.13 -2.69 -3.76
CA THR A 136 26.37 -2.25 -4.94
C THR A 136 25.12 -3.10 -5.16
N ASN A 137 25.23 -4.43 -5.08
CA ASN A 137 24.08 -5.31 -5.25
C ASN A 137 23.02 -5.13 -4.15
N GLY A 138 23.46 -4.92 -2.90
CA GLY A 138 22.57 -4.59 -1.79
C GLY A 138 21.83 -3.27 -2.02
N VAL A 139 22.56 -2.22 -2.41
CA VAL A 139 21.99 -0.90 -2.71
C VAL A 139 21.01 -0.97 -3.88
N LEU A 140 21.36 -1.64 -4.98
CA LEU A 140 20.46 -1.80 -6.13
C LEU A 140 19.17 -2.54 -5.74
N CYS A 141 19.24 -3.53 -4.86
CA CYS A 141 18.05 -4.23 -4.34
C CYS A 141 17.13 -3.28 -3.56
N LEU A 142 17.71 -2.46 -2.68
CA LEU A 142 16.97 -1.46 -1.92
C LEU A 142 16.35 -0.40 -2.85
N VAL A 143 17.11 0.08 -3.85
CA VAL A 143 16.60 1.01 -4.87
C VAL A 143 15.45 0.40 -5.65
N ALA A 144 15.56 -0.86 -6.10
CA ALA A 144 14.48 -1.56 -6.78
C ALA A 144 13.21 -1.66 -5.92
N THR A 145 13.37 -1.93 -4.62
CA THR A 145 12.26 -1.99 -3.68
C THR A 145 11.61 -0.61 -3.48
N LEU A 146 12.41 0.44 -3.30
CA LEU A 146 11.92 1.80 -3.13
C LEU A 146 11.17 2.28 -4.38
N CYS A 147 11.73 2.03 -5.56
CA CYS A 147 11.06 2.32 -6.83
C CYS A 147 9.78 1.50 -6.99
N GLY A 148 9.78 0.23 -6.58
CA GLY A 148 8.61 -0.64 -6.60
C GLY A 148 7.47 -0.18 -5.70
N ALA A 149 7.78 0.44 -4.55
CA ALA A 149 6.76 1.01 -3.66
C ALA A 149 6.28 2.38 -4.12
N ALA A 150 7.19 3.23 -4.60
CA ALA A 150 6.88 4.62 -4.95
C ALA A 150 6.26 4.76 -6.35
N LEU A 151 6.86 4.18 -7.38
CA LEU A 151 6.47 4.44 -8.77
C LEU A 151 5.06 3.94 -9.11
N PRO A 152 4.65 2.71 -8.76
CA PRO A 152 3.30 2.24 -9.04
C PRO A 152 2.22 3.08 -8.33
N ALA A 153 2.47 3.49 -7.09
CA ALA A 153 1.55 4.34 -6.33
C ALA A 153 1.43 5.75 -6.94
N LEU A 154 2.55 6.38 -7.27
CA LEU A 154 2.55 7.75 -7.80
C LEU A 154 2.01 7.80 -9.23
N LEU A 155 2.42 6.86 -10.08
CA LEU A 155 2.12 6.85 -11.51
C LEU A 155 0.83 6.12 -11.89
N LEU A 156 0.09 5.59 -10.91
CA LEU A 156 -1.02 4.66 -11.12
C LEU A 156 -2.03 5.01 -12.24
N PRO A 157 -2.49 6.28 -12.39
CA PRO A 157 -3.46 6.65 -13.43
C PRO A 157 -2.87 6.65 -14.85
N TRP A 158 -1.55 6.83 -14.97
CA TRP A 158 -0.86 6.95 -16.25
C TRP A 158 -0.26 5.61 -16.70
N LEU A 159 -0.12 4.64 -15.79
CA LEU A 159 0.39 3.32 -16.12
C LEU A 159 -0.67 2.51 -16.89
N PRO A 160 -0.35 1.95 -18.07
CA PRO A 160 -1.29 1.16 -18.85
C PRO A 160 -1.51 -0.23 -18.23
N GLY A 161 -2.60 -0.89 -18.64
CA GLY A 161 -2.97 -2.23 -18.17
C GLY A 161 -3.99 -2.23 -17.02
N GLN A 162 -4.67 -3.36 -16.85
CA GLN A 162 -5.66 -3.57 -15.79
C GLN A 162 -5.05 -4.15 -14.51
N ALA A 163 -4.07 -5.05 -14.65
CA ALA A 163 -3.37 -5.67 -13.53
C ALA A 163 -2.32 -4.72 -12.94
N PHE A 164 -2.24 -4.67 -11.62
CA PHE A 164 -1.23 -3.90 -10.88
C PHE A 164 0.17 -4.47 -11.04
N SER A 165 0.32 -5.78 -11.22
CA SER A 165 1.58 -6.44 -11.56
C SER A 165 2.15 -5.91 -12.89
N VAL A 166 1.31 -5.79 -13.92
CA VAL A 166 1.70 -5.21 -15.22
C VAL A 166 2.06 -3.73 -15.07
N LYS A 167 1.25 -2.95 -14.34
CA LYS A 167 1.58 -1.55 -14.03
C LYS A 167 2.92 -1.43 -13.30
N GLY A 168 3.18 -2.31 -12.34
CA GLY A 168 4.42 -2.38 -11.58
C GLY A 168 5.62 -2.74 -12.45
N ALA A 169 5.49 -3.72 -13.34
CA ALA A 169 6.53 -4.10 -14.29
C ALA A 169 6.88 -2.92 -15.22
N ILE A 170 5.86 -2.23 -15.75
CA ILE A 170 6.04 -1.07 -16.62
C ILE A 170 6.68 0.10 -15.87
N ALA A 171 6.27 0.35 -14.61
CA ALA A 171 6.91 1.34 -13.76
C ALA A 171 8.40 1.00 -13.50
N GLY A 172 8.74 -0.29 -13.43
CA GLY A 172 10.11 -0.79 -13.28
C GLY A 172 11.02 -0.53 -14.49
N LEU A 173 10.45 -0.23 -15.67
CA LEU A 173 11.25 0.14 -16.84
C LEU A 173 11.98 1.47 -16.64
N LEU A 174 11.48 2.37 -15.80
CA LEU A 174 12.13 3.65 -15.47
C LEU A 174 13.47 3.45 -14.72
N PRO A 175 13.52 2.78 -13.55
CA PRO A 175 14.79 2.52 -12.88
C PRO A 175 15.69 1.57 -13.68
N MET A 176 15.11 0.68 -14.49
CA MET A 176 15.87 -0.16 -15.43
C MET A 176 16.63 0.70 -16.47
N ALA A 177 15.95 1.66 -17.11
CA ALA A 177 16.58 2.56 -18.06
C ALA A 177 17.65 3.44 -17.39
N ALA A 178 17.38 3.92 -16.17
CA ALA A 178 18.35 4.67 -15.38
C ALA A 178 19.62 3.85 -15.07
N LEU A 179 19.48 2.55 -14.77
CA LEU A 179 20.62 1.65 -14.56
C LEU A 179 21.46 1.48 -15.83
N VAL A 180 20.84 1.35 -17.00
CA VAL A 180 21.58 1.25 -18.27
C VAL A 180 22.42 2.50 -18.51
N LEU A 181 21.85 3.69 -18.31
CA LEU A 181 22.57 4.96 -18.46
C LEU A 181 23.71 5.10 -17.44
N LEU A 182 23.47 4.67 -16.20
CA LEU A 182 24.48 4.65 -15.16
C LEU A 182 25.63 3.69 -15.49
N TRP A 183 25.33 2.52 -16.04
CA TRP A 183 26.36 1.56 -16.45
C TRP A 183 27.18 2.04 -17.65
N GLN A 184 26.58 2.77 -18.59
CA GLN A 184 27.30 3.37 -19.72
C GLN A 184 28.32 4.43 -19.25
N THR A 185 28.00 5.18 -18.20
CA THR A 185 28.89 6.22 -17.63
C THR A 185 29.91 5.66 -16.64
N HIS A 186 29.52 4.62 -15.89
CA HIS A 186 30.34 3.98 -14.87
C HIS A 186 30.26 2.44 -14.99
N PRO A 187 30.98 1.84 -15.95
CA PRO A 187 30.88 0.40 -16.23
C PRO A 187 31.39 -0.48 -15.09
N THR A 188 32.21 0.08 -14.18
CA THR A 188 32.78 -0.61 -13.02
C THR A 188 31.78 -0.86 -11.89
N ILE A 189 30.59 -0.25 -11.93
CA ILE A 189 29.53 -0.44 -10.92
C ILE A 189 29.09 -1.90 -10.89
N LEU A 190 29.02 -2.56 -12.04
CA LEU A 190 28.63 -3.96 -12.16
C LEU A 190 29.83 -4.81 -12.56
N ARG A 191 29.84 -6.07 -12.11
CA ARG A 191 30.95 -7.00 -12.37
C ARG A 191 31.15 -7.29 -13.86
N ASN A 192 30.05 -7.47 -14.60
CA ASN A 192 30.07 -7.84 -16.02
C ASN A 192 28.69 -7.59 -16.66
N TRP A 193 28.60 -7.80 -17.98
CA TRP A 193 27.37 -7.66 -18.75
C TRP A 193 26.27 -8.65 -18.30
N LEU A 194 26.62 -9.85 -17.80
CA LEU A 194 25.66 -10.78 -17.20
C LEU A 194 24.96 -10.16 -15.99
N SER A 195 25.72 -9.46 -15.14
CA SER A 195 25.18 -8.78 -13.96
C SER A 195 24.21 -7.68 -14.37
N LEU A 196 24.51 -6.95 -15.46
CA LEU A 196 23.60 -5.96 -16.03
C LEU A 196 22.29 -6.63 -16.46
N VAL A 197 22.35 -7.67 -17.30
CA VAL A 197 21.15 -8.39 -17.76
C VAL A 197 20.33 -8.94 -16.57
N GLY A 198 21.01 -9.49 -15.56
CA GLY A 198 20.37 -9.95 -14.33
C GLY A 198 19.58 -8.83 -13.64
N TRP A 199 20.18 -7.65 -13.47
CA TRP A 199 19.49 -6.50 -12.89
C TRP A 199 18.37 -5.94 -13.78
N LEU A 200 18.54 -5.94 -15.11
CA LEU A 200 17.49 -5.51 -16.04
C LEU A 200 16.23 -6.38 -15.94
N LEU A 201 16.39 -7.67 -15.63
CA LEU A 201 15.26 -8.57 -15.37
C LEU A 201 14.71 -8.40 -13.94
N LEU A 202 15.59 -8.17 -12.96
CA LEU A 202 15.23 -8.09 -11.55
C LEU A 202 14.44 -6.81 -11.23
N PHE A 203 14.77 -5.67 -11.83
CA PHE A 203 14.06 -4.41 -11.59
C PHE A 203 12.56 -4.52 -11.90
N PRO A 204 12.12 -4.85 -13.14
CA PRO A 204 10.71 -5.03 -13.45
C PRO A 204 10.04 -6.14 -12.64
N ALA A 205 10.77 -7.21 -12.29
CA ALA A 205 10.22 -8.30 -11.48
C ALA A 205 9.89 -7.84 -10.05
N VAL A 206 10.81 -7.13 -9.40
CA VAL A 206 10.60 -6.59 -8.05
C VAL A 206 9.51 -5.52 -8.05
N THR A 207 9.53 -4.59 -8.99
CA THR A 207 8.49 -3.55 -9.06
C THR A 207 7.12 -4.11 -9.44
N SER A 208 7.07 -5.17 -10.25
CA SER A 208 5.84 -5.92 -10.54
C SER A 208 5.25 -6.54 -9.28
N PHE A 209 6.08 -7.27 -8.52
CA PHE A 209 5.65 -7.92 -7.28
C PHE A 209 5.17 -6.92 -6.23
N ILE A 210 5.92 -5.84 -6.00
CA ILE A 210 5.53 -4.80 -5.04
C ILE A 210 4.30 -4.04 -5.54
N GLY A 211 4.25 -3.71 -6.84
CA GLY A 211 3.09 -3.08 -7.46
C GLY A 211 1.81 -3.89 -7.29
N MET A 212 1.88 -5.22 -7.42
CA MET A 212 0.75 -6.13 -7.16
C MET A 212 0.23 -6.02 -5.72
N ASN A 213 1.11 -5.83 -4.73
CA ASN A 213 0.69 -5.66 -3.33
C ASN A 213 -0.09 -4.35 -3.11
N PHE A 214 0.10 -3.35 -3.97
CA PHE A 214 -0.63 -2.09 -3.91
C PHE A 214 -2.13 -2.24 -4.25
N THR A 215 -2.55 -3.38 -4.80
CA THR A 215 -3.97 -3.72 -5.04
C THR A 215 -4.84 -3.57 -3.79
N GLY A 216 -4.31 -3.87 -2.60
CA GLY A 216 -5.04 -3.75 -1.33
C GLY A 216 -5.19 -2.32 -0.78
N SER A 217 -4.50 -1.36 -1.39
CA SER A 217 -4.42 0.04 -0.93
C SER A 217 -5.01 1.02 -1.95
N SER A 218 -5.52 0.52 -3.08
CA SER A 218 -6.11 1.33 -4.15
C SER A 218 -7.64 1.40 -4.05
N THR A 219 -8.24 2.39 -4.71
CA THR A 219 -9.70 2.52 -4.84
C THR A 219 -10.30 1.81 -6.05
N TYR A 220 -9.47 1.15 -6.89
CA TYR A 220 -9.89 0.59 -8.17
C TYR A 220 -10.27 -0.89 -8.11
N THR A 221 -9.74 -1.62 -7.14
CA THR A 221 -9.80 -3.08 -7.10
C THR A 221 -10.99 -3.58 -6.28
N SER A 222 -11.57 -4.69 -6.73
CA SER A 222 -12.54 -5.47 -5.97
C SER A 222 -11.87 -6.71 -5.37
N LEU A 223 -12.47 -7.30 -4.34
CA LEU A 223 -11.95 -8.52 -3.72
C LEU A 223 -11.74 -9.66 -4.74
N SER A 224 -12.65 -9.82 -5.70
CA SER A 224 -12.51 -10.82 -6.77
C SER A 224 -11.37 -10.50 -7.72
N GLY A 225 -11.15 -9.21 -8.04
CA GLY A 225 -10.01 -8.75 -8.84
C GLY A 225 -8.68 -9.07 -8.16
N VAL A 226 -8.54 -8.74 -6.87
CA VAL A 226 -7.32 -9.04 -6.10
C VAL A 226 -7.05 -10.54 -6.06
N LYS A 227 -8.08 -11.37 -5.80
CA LYS A 227 -7.93 -12.84 -5.82
C LYS A 227 -7.52 -13.40 -7.17
N LYS A 228 -7.96 -12.79 -8.27
CA LYS A 228 -7.55 -13.18 -9.63
C LYS A 228 -6.09 -12.84 -9.89
N GLU A 229 -5.61 -11.72 -9.36
CA GLU A 229 -4.25 -11.24 -9.59
C GLU A 229 -3.19 -11.97 -8.75
N MET A 230 -3.57 -12.45 -7.56
CA MET A 230 -2.69 -13.22 -6.68
C MET A 230 -2.57 -14.71 -7.03
N ARG A 231 -3.36 -15.21 -7.98
CA ARG A 231 -3.36 -16.61 -8.44
C ARG A 231 -2.57 -16.73 -9.73
#